data_AF-A0A1C5M1F8-F1
#
_entry.id   AF-A0A1C5M1F8-F1
#
_cell.length_a   1.000
_cell.length_b   1.000
_cell.length_c   1.000
_cell.angle_alpha   90.00
_cell.angle_beta   90.00
_cell.angle_gamma   90.00
#
_symmetry.space_group_name_H-M   'P 1'
#
loop_
_entity.id
_entity.type
_entity.pdbx_description
1 polymer ?
#
loop_
_entity_poly.entity_id
_entity_poly.type
_entity_poly.pdbx_seq_one_letter_code
_entity_poly.pdbx_strand_id
1 'polypeptide(L)'
;MNESTKTKKALRGSLFALFLCIVLLIGTTFAWFTDTASTGVNKIQAGNLKVGFEYWNGEKYVDAKNATLFSEDTLWEPGHTEVVYLKVSNKGNLALKYRLNTINTWEWKNAVNSAGETILLSKYLEIGIAEGKNAAEGTYATREEAAAAAANNMVPYDSYTKENKLLPAGENAESADYLAFVVRMPETVGNEANSVNGNSPAIRFNLALTATQASHESDSFNNKYDENVPYPIIGEDVPGTGTALYNELQKQNPDILLGGDASRYYGWFVNYKTAIDLNGNTLSKTGSQPLFDVENNGDLTIKGKGTVDASKASDGATAVTVESGGKVTIEDGTFIGKAGNSCIYDAGGTIIIKGGLFKCEGPDNNGKYYVLNQNNKTHGTITVTGGTFVNYDPSTGDDNLGGSFVPQGYKVVSETKANGDIWYTVVAE
;
A
#
# COMPACT_ATOMS: atom_id res chain seq x y z
N MET A 1 25.59 -21.08 64.39
CA MET A 1 24.29 -20.72 63.74
C MET A 1 23.85 -21.92 62.90
N ASN A 2 22.74 -22.58 63.29
CA ASN A 2 22.35 -23.90 62.76
C ASN A 2 21.96 -23.88 61.28
N GLU A 3 22.34 -24.93 60.54
CA GLU A 3 22.00 -25.17 59.13
C GLU A 3 20.50 -24.95 58.83
N SER A 4 19.60 -25.37 59.72
CA SER A 4 18.14 -25.19 59.55
C SER A 4 17.68 -23.73 59.52
N THR A 5 18.40 -22.82 60.19
CA THR A 5 18.12 -21.38 60.12
C THR A 5 18.62 -20.73 58.83
N LYS A 6 19.64 -21.30 58.17
CA LYS A 6 20.08 -20.86 56.84
C LYS A 6 19.07 -21.28 55.77
N THR A 7 18.58 -22.52 55.82
CA THR A 7 17.59 -23.05 54.85
C THR A 7 16.27 -22.28 54.89
N LYS A 8 15.76 -21.93 56.09
CA LYS A 8 14.54 -21.11 56.23
C LYS A 8 14.71 -19.67 55.70
N LYS A 9 15.90 -19.08 55.87
CA LYS A 9 16.20 -17.74 55.32
C LYS A 9 16.35 -17.79 53.79
N ALA A 10 17.01 -18.81 53.27
CA ALA A 10 17.15 -19.02 51.83
C ALA A 10 15.79 -19.25 51.14
N LEU A 11 14.91 -20.05 51.74
CA LEU A 11 13.56 -20.30 51.22
C LEU A 11 12.69 -19.04 51.18
N ARG A 12 12.80 -18.18 52.20
CA ARG A 12 12.11 -16.87 52.22
C ARG A 12 12.67 -15.92 51.16
N GLY A 13 14.00 -15.95 50.95
CA GLY A 13 14.66 -15.19 49.89
C GLY A 13 14.22 -15.63 48.49
N SER A 14 14.12 -16.95 48.24
CA SER A 14 13.70 -17.48 46.94
C SER A 14 12.22 -17.19 46.64
N LEU A 15 11.34 -17.29 47.64
CA LEU A 15 9.93 -16.90 47.50
C LEU A 15 9.77 -15.40 47.20
N PHE A 16 10.57 -14.55 47.85
CA PHE A 16 10.56 -13.11 47.60
C PHE A 16 11.10 -12.77 46.19
N ALA A 17 12.16 -13.45 45.75
CA ALA A 17 12.69 -13.29 44.39
C ALA A 17 11.68 -13.74 43.32
N LEU A 18 11.01 -14.88 43.53
CA LEU A 18 9.97 -15.36 42.61
C LEU A 18 8.79 -14.38 42.54
N PHE A 19 8.36 -13.83 43.68
CA PHE A 19 7.33 -12.80 43.72
C PHE A 19 7.75 -11.52 42.99
N LEU A 20 9.01 -11.08 43.16
CA LEU A 20 9.57 -9.94 42.44
C LEU A 20 9.60 -10.20 40.92
N CYS A 21 9.99 -11.39 40.48
CA CYS A 21 9.97 -11.78 39.07
C CYS A 21 8.55 -11.76 38.49
N ILE A 22 7.55 -12.23 39.25
CA ILE A 22 6.14 -12.20 38.82
C ILE A 22 5.63 -10.75 38.74
N VAL A 23 5.98 -9.87 39.69
CA VAL A 23 5.62 -8.45 39.63
C VAL A 23 6.27 -7.75 38.44
N LEU A 24 7.53 -8.06 38.15
CA LEU A 24 8.23 -7.53 36.96
C LEU A 24 7.60 -8.07 35.67
N LEU A 25 7.20 -9.35 35.61
CA LEU A 25 6.52 -9.94 34.45
C LEU A 25 5.12 -9.34 34.23
N ILE A 26 4.39 -9.05 35.30
CA ILE A 26 3.09 -8.35 35.22
C ILE A 26 3.30 -6.89 34.78
N GLY A 27 4.35 -6.22 35.26
CA GLY A 27 4.69 -4.86 34.84
C GLY A 27 5.13 -4.75 33.38
N THR A 28 5.94 -5.71 32.89
CA THR A 28 6.38 -5.74 31.48
C THR A 28 5.26 -6.13 30.54
N THR A 29 4.35 -7.03 30.95
CA THR A 29 3.15 -7.35 30.16
C THR A 29 2.17 -6.17 30.13
N PHE A 30 1.97 -5.44 31.23
CA PHE A 30 1.12 -4.24 31.21
C PHE A 30 1.63 -3.18 30.23
N ALA A 31 2.94 -2.90 30.19
CA ALA A 31 3.53 -1.94 29.24
C ALA A 31 3.44 -2.39 27.77
N TRP A 32 3.32 -3.69 27.51
CA TRP A 32 3.22 -4.26 26.16
C TRP A 32 1.77 -4.32 25.65
N PHE A 33 0.78 -4.27 26.54
CA PHE A 33 -0.65 -4.40 26.21
C PHE A 33 -1.51 -3.16 26.50
N THR A 34 -0.93 -2.06 27.02
CA THR A 34 -1.67 -0.80 27.16
C THR A 34 -1.37 0.16 26.02
N ASP A 35 -2.41 0.65 25.33
CA ASP A 35 -2.37 1.71 24.30
C ASP A 35 -1.90 3.09 24.83
N THR A 36 -1.41 3.14 26.07
CA THR A 36 -0.85 4.36 26.66
C THR A 36 0.30 4.06 27.61
N ALA A 37 1.52 4.39 27.18
CA ALA A 37 2.68 4.51 28.05
C ALA A 37 3.00 6.00 28.25
N SER A 38 2.97 6.47 29.49
CA SER A 38 3.30 7.86 29.82
C SER A 38 4.57 7.91 30.67
N THR A 39 5.54 8.68 30.21
CA THR A 39 6.54 9.30 31.10
C THR A 39 6.10 10.73 31.36
N GLY A 40 6.59 11.39 32.41
CA GLY A 40 6.15 12.74 32.84
C GLY A 40 6.31 13.86 31.80
N VAL A 41 6.76 13.56 30.58
CA VAL A 41 6.92 14.49 29.46
C VAL A 41 6.26 13.98 28.15
N ASN A 42 6.08 12.66 27.98
CA ASN A 42 5.55 12.06 26.75
C ASN A 42 4.45 11.04 27.05
N LYS A 43 3.31 11.17 26.36
CA LYS A 43 2.22 10.20 26.35
C LYS A 43 2.19 9.54 24.97
N ILE A 44 2.52 8.26 24.90
CA ILE A 44 2.22 7.46 23.71
C ILE A 44 0.72 7.22 23.76
N GLN A 45 -0.04 7.68 22.77
CA GLN A 45 -1.48 7.44 22.68
C GLN A 45 -1.75 6.82 21.31
N ALA A 46 -2.44 5.68 21.29
CA ALA A 46 -2.89 5.09 20.04
C ALA A 46 -3.84 6.05 19.30
N GLY A 47 -3.46 6.40 18.08
CA GLY A 47 -4.29 7.10 17.12
C GLY A 47 -5.04 6.13 16.21
N ASN A 48 -6.24 6.52 15.78
CA ASN A 48 -7.09 5.76 14.87
C ASN A 48 -7.42 6.63 13.65
N LEU A 49 -6.86 6.24 12.51
CA LEU A 49 -7.21 6.81 11.21
C LEU A 49 -8.43 6.05 10.67
N LYS A 50 -9.61 6.70 10.67
CA LYS A 50 -10.85 6.09 10.19
C LYS A 50 -11.60 7.04 9.28
N VAL A 51 -11.72 6.67 8.02
CA VAL A 51 -12.31 7.51 6.97
C VAL A 51 -13.69 6.98 6.61
N GLY A 52 -14.67 7.86 6.52
CA GLY A 52 -15.98 7.57 5.92
C GLY A 52 -16.06 8.14 4.50
N PHE A 53 -16.56 7.34 3.57
CA PHE A 53 -16.91 7.79 2.23
C PHE A 53 -18.37 7.44 1.95
N GLU A 54 -19.20 8.46 1.79
CA GLU A 54 -20.65 8.33 1.79
C GLU A 54 -21.26 9.12 0.63
N TYR A 55 -22.41 8.67 0.13
CA TYR A 55 -23.21 9.39 -0.86
C TYR A 55 -24.63 9.63 -0.36
N TRP A 56 -25.27 10.68 -0.86
CA TRP A 56 -26.65 11.01 -0.55
C TRP A 56 -27.61 10.12 -1.35
N ASN A 57 -28.46 9.37 -0.66
CA ASN A 57 -29.44 8.48 -1.30
C ASN A 57 -30.83 9.11 -1.51
N GLY A 58 -30.99 10.41 -1.23
CA GLY A 58 -32.28 11.11 -1.23
C GLY A 58 -32.81 11.43 0.18
N GLU A 59 -32.36 10.70 1.20
CA GLU A 59 -32.83 10.85 2.59
C GLU A 59 -31.68 11.05 3.58
N LYS A 60 -30.56 10.36 3.38
CA LYS A 60 -29.38 10.43 4.25
C LYS A 60 -28.10 10.07 3.49
N TYR A 61 -26.98 10.38 4.10
CA TYR A 61 -25.67 9.88 3.66
C TYR A 61 -25.53 8.41 4.05
N VAL A 62 -25.20 7.56 3.08
CA VAL A 62 -24.95 6.13 3.23
C VAL A 62 -23.61 5.76 2.63
N ASP A 63 -23.03 4.64 3.05
CA ASP A 63 -21.71 4.18 2.61
C ASP A 63 -21.63 4.04 1.07
N ALA A 64 -20.59 4.61 0.49
CA ALA A 64 -20.38 4.65 -0.96
C ALA A 64 -19.55 3.46 -1.49
N LYS A 65 -19.09 2.55 -0.62
CA LYS A 65 -18.27 1.41 -1.03
C LYS A 65 -19.08 0.51 -1.96
N ASN A 66 -18.54 0.31 -3.17
CA ASN A 66 -19.16 -0.50 -4.23
C ASN A 66 -20.58 -0.04 -4.63
N ALA A 67 -20.93 1.22 -4.34
CA ALA A 67 -22.22 1.77 -4.71
C ALA A 67 -22.22 2.26 -6.17
N THR A 68 -23.33 2.02 -6.87
CA THR A 68 -23.59 2.65 -8.18
C THR A 68 -24.05 4.09 -7.94
N LEU A 69 -23.17 5.05 -8.20
CA LEU A 69 -23.42 6.47 -7.92
C LEU A 69 -24.29 7.14 -8.99
N PHE A 70 -24.16 6.72 -10.25
CA PHE A 70 -24.91 7.25 -11.39
C PHE A 70 -25.80 6.18 -12.01
N SER A 71 -26.94 6.58 -12.58
CA SER A 71 -27.80 5.65 -13.30
C SER A 71 -27.07 5.06 -14.51
N GLU A 72 -27.12 3.74 -14.67
CA GLU A 72 -26.57 3.05 -15.84
C GLU A 72 -27.42 3.26 -17.10
N ASP A 73 -28.66 3.72 -16.94
CA ASP A 73 -29.59 4.02 -18.03
C ASP A 73 -29.48 5.47 -18.54
N THR A 74 -28.48 6.22 -18.08
CA THR A 74 -28.30 7.63 -18.45
C THR A 74 -28.03 7.78 -19.94
N LEU A 75 -28.91 8.50 -20.63
CA LEU A 75 -28.70 8.92 -22.01
C LEU A 75 -27.97 10.26 -22.02
N TRP A 76 -26.79 10.29 -22.62
CA TRP A 76 -25.97 11.49 -22.72
C TRP A 76 -26.27 12.26 -24.01
N GLU A 77 -26.59 13.53 -23.85
CA GLU A 77 -26.74 14.52 -24.92
C GLU A 77 -25.99 15.80 -24.56
N PRO A 78 -25.60 16.64 -25.54
CA PRO A 78 -24.95 17.92 -25.26
C PRO A 78 -25.75 18.75 -24.24
N GLY A 79 -25.11 19.12 -23.13
CA GLY A 79 -25.72 19.84 -22.00
C GLY A 79 -26.18 18.94 -20.85
N HIS A 80 -26.31 17.63 -21.06
CA HIS A 80 -26.72 16.70 -20.01
C HIS A 80 -25.70 16.70 -18.86
N THR A 81 -26.22 16.69 -17.63
CA THR A 81 -25.41 16.75 -16.41
C THR A 81 -26.00 15.81 -15.36
N GLU A 82 -25.16 15.01 -14.73
CA GLU A 82 -25.52 14.22 -13.55
C GLU A 82 -24.78 14.72 -12.32
N VAL A 83 -25.45 14.63 -11.17
CA VAL A 83 -24.93 15.14 -9.90
C VAL A 83 -25.13 14.12 -8.80
N VAL A 84 -24.06 13.83 -8.07
CA VAL A 84 -24.09 13.00 -6.85
C VAL A 84 -23.51 13.80 -5.71
N TYR A 85 -24.18 13.79 -4.56
CA TYR A 85 -23.68 14.46 -3.37
C TYR A 85 -22.89 13.47 -2.53
N LEU A 86 -21.65 13.80 -2.24
CA LEU A 86 -20.71 12.97 -1.49
C LEU A 86 -20.38 13.63 -0.15
N LYS A 87 -19.98 12.78 0.79
CA LYS A 87 -19.47 13.16 2.09
C LYS A 87 -18.22 12.35 2.39
N VAL A 88 -17.14 13.03 2.70
CA VAL A 88 -15.92 12.43 3.25
C VAL A 88 -15.83 12.83 4.70
N SER A 89 -15.73 11.88 5.62
CA SER A 89 -15.70 12.17 7.06
C SER A 89 -14.48 11.57 7.75
N ASN A 90 -13.91 12.31 8.70
CA ASN A 90 -12.96 11.78 9.65
C ASN A 90 -13.72 11.20 10.85
N LYS A 91 -13.91 9.87 10.84
CA LYS A 91 -14.54 9.10 11.91
C LYS A 91 -13.53 8.63 12.96
N GLY A 92 -12.26 9.05 12.82
CA GLY A 92 -11.14 8.73 13.70
C GLY A 92 -10.78 9.88 14.64
N ASN A 93 -9.61 9.77 15.26
CA ASN A 93 -9.06 10.80 16.16
C ASN A 93 -7.70 11.34 15.69
N LEU A 94 -7.21 10.91 14.53
CA LEU A 94 -6.04 11.46 13.85
C LEU A 94 -6.48 12.37 12.71
N ALA A 95 -5.74 13.45 12.46
CA ALA A 95 -5.91 14.25 11.26
C ALA A 95 -5.58 13.41 10.04
N LEU A 96 -6.39 13.56 9.00
CA LEU A 96 -6.19 12.87 7.74
C LEU A 96 -6.07 13.86 6.60
N LYS A 97 -5.32 13.47 5.57
CA LYS A 97 -5.43 14.03 4.24
C LYS A 97 -5.98 12.95 3.34
N TYR A 98 -6.86 13.32 2.42
CA TYR A 98 -7.41 12.39 1.46
C TYR A 98 -7.25 12.92 0.04
N ARG A 99 -7.21 11.98 -0.91
CA ARG A 99 -7.30 12.22 -2.33
C ARG A 99 -8.49 11.47 -2.87
N LEU A 100 -9.32 12.18 -3.64
CA LEU A 100 -10.41 11.64 -4.43
C LEU A 100 -9.97 11.67 -5.89
N ASN A 101 -10.01 10.54 -6.59
CA ASN A 101 -9.62 10.45 -7.99
C ASN A 101 -10.52 9.50 -8.77
N THR A 102 -10.68 9.77 -10.06
CA THR A 102 -11.31 8.80 -10.96
C THR A 102 -10.32 7.70 -11.35
N ILE A 103 -10.85 6.50 -11.55
CA ILE A 103 -10.11 5.34 -12.06
C ILE A 103 -10.89 4.79 -13.24
N ASN A 104 -10.24 4.74 -14.40
CA ASN A 104 -10.82 4.12 -15.59
C ASN A 104 -10.88 2.60 -15.41
N THR A 105 -12.03 1.99 -15.69
CA THR A 105 -12.21 0.53 -15.58
C THR A 105 -12.04 -0.21 -16.91
N TRP A 106 -11.71 0.52 -17.98
CA TRP A 106 -11.64 0.02 -19.36
C TRP A 106 -12.93 -0.64 -19.87
N GLU A 107 -14.03 -0.52 -19.13
CA GLU A 107 -15.36 -0.97 -19.51
C GLU A 107 -16.06 0.15 -20.28
N TRP A 108 -16.10 -0.01 -21.59
CA TRP A 108 -16.76 0.94 -22.47
C TRP A 108 -17.45 0.23 -23.63
N LYS A 109 -18.44 0.90 -24.21
CA LYS A 109 -19.09 0.52 -25.45
C LYS A 109 -18.96 1.68 -26.44
N ASN A 110 -18.49 1.38 -27.64
CA ASN A 110 -18.46 2.34 -28.73
C ASN A 110 -19.80 2.43 -29.43
N ALA A 111 -20.06 3.60 -30.01
CA ALA A 111 -21.10 3.79 -31.02
C ALA A 111 -20.49 4.34 -32.32
N VAL A 112 -21.33 4.53 -33.33
CA VAL A 112 -20.94 5.19 -34.58
C VAL A 112 -21.89 6.34 -34.88
N ASN A 113 -21.35 7.44 -35.40
CA ASN A 113 -22.16 8.56 -35.87
C ASN A 113 -22.61 8.37 -37.32
N SER A 114 -23.40 9.32 -37.85
CA SER A 114 -23.90 9.27 -39.24
C SER A 114 -22.80 9.35 -40.30
N ALA A 115 -21.59 9.82 -39.95
CA ALA A 115 -20.42 9.85 -40.82
C ALA A 115 -19.60 8.54 -40.77
N GLY A 116 -20.00 7.57 -39.94
CA GLY A 116 -19.29 6.30 -39.75
C GLY A 116 -18.11 6.38 -38.77
N GLU A 117 -17.97 7.48 -38.05
CA GLU A 117 -16.86 7.69 -37.09
C GLU A 117 -17.21 7.07 -35.73
N THR A 118 -16.18 6.59 -35.03
CA THR A 118 -16.34 5.97 -33.71
C THR A 118 -16.59 7.02 -32.62
N ILE A 119 -17.67 6.82 -31.86
CA ILE A 119 -18.05 7.62 -30.70
C ILE A 119 -17.54 6.93 -29.45
N LEU A 120 -16.69 7.65 -28.71
CA LEU A 120 -16.18 7.28 -27.39
C LEU A 120 -16.70 8.29 -26.39
N LEU A 121 -17.59 7.88 -25.49
CA LEU A 121 -18.20 8.79 -24.51
C LEU A 121 -17.16 9.45 -23.59
N SER A 122 -16.04 8.76 -23.33
CA SER A 122 -14.87 9.29 -22.62
C SER A 122 -14.33 10.61 -23.19
N LYS A 123 -14.53 10.89 -24.47
CA LYS A 123 -14.04 12.13 -25.12
C LYS A 123 -14.92 13.34 -24.85
N TYR A 124 -16.13 13.12 -24.36
CA TYR A 124 -17.18 14.15 -24.28
C TYR A 124 -17.65 14.43 -22.86
N LEU A 125 -17.16 13.69 -21.86
CA LEU A 125 -17.53 13.88 -20.46
C LEU A 125 -16.46 14.66 -19.69
N GLU A 126 -16.93 15.64 -18.93
CA GLU A 126 -16.17 16.42 -17.97
C GLU A 126 -16.66 16.12 -16.56
N ILE A 127 -15.75 16.21 -15.59
CA ILE A 127 -16.03 16.04 -14.17
C ILE A 127 -15.57 17.27 -13.42
N GLY A 128 -16.39 17.73 -12.48
CA GLY A 128 -16.08 18.81 -11.56
C GLY A 128 -16.70 18.57 -10.19
N ILE A 129 -16.27 19.36 -9.21
CA ILE A 129 -16.83 19.33 -7.84
C ILE A 129 -17.21 20.72 -7.40
N ALA A 130 -18.43 20.87 -6.90
CA ALA A 130 -18.80 22.02 -6.09
C ALA A 130 -18.59 21.69 -4.60
N GLU A 131 -17.74 22.47 -3.95
CA GLU A 131 -17.33 22.25 -2.56
C GLU A 131 -18.37 22.78 -1.56
N GLY A 132 -18.39 22.20 -0.37
CA GLY A 132 -19.24 22.62 0.74
C GLY A 132 -20.74 22.32 0.57
N LYS A 133 -21.14 21.52 -0.43
CA LYS A 133 -22.56 21.27 -0.72
C LYS A 133 -23.11 20.07 0.07
N ASN A 134 -23.68 20.36 1.25
CA ASN A 134 -24.37 19.37 2.08
C ASN A 134 -25.82 19.14 1.59
N ALA A 135 -26.11 17.96 1.05
CA ALA A 135 -27.44 17.62 0.54
C ALA A 135 -28.52 17.54 1.63
N ALA A 136 -28.14 17.31 2.89
CA ALA A 136 -29.06 17.33 4.01
C ALA A 136 -29.61 18.74 4.31
N GLU A 137 -28.87 19.79 3.92
CA GLU A 137 -29.28 21.20 4.04
C GLU A 137 -29.94 21.71 2.76
N GLY A 138 -29.72 21.02 1.63
CA GLY A 138 -30.41 21.24 0.37
C GLY A 138 -29.54 20.85 -0.83
N THR A 139 -30.18 20.35 -1.88
CA THR A 139 -29.55 20.05 -3.18
C THR A 139 -29.52 21.30 -4.07
N TYR A 140 -28.90 21.23 -5.25
CA TYR A 140 -29.14 22.20 -6.31
C TYR A 140 -30.57 22.03 -6.85
N ALA A 141 -31.22 23.13 -7.25
CA ALA A 141 -32.56 23.08 -7.79
C ALA A 141 -32.56 22.57 -9.23
N THR A 142 -31.51 22.92 -9.98
CA THR A 142 -31.32 22.45 -11.35
C THR A 142 -29.91 21.90 -11.57
N ARG A 143 -29.75 21.14 -12.65
CA ARG A 143 -28.46 20.56 -13.05
C ARG A 143 -27.49 21.63 -13.56
N GLU A 144 -28.02 22.67 -14.19
CA GLU A 144 -27.27 23.83 -14.67
C GLU A 144 -26.64 24.61 -13.51
N GLU A 145 -27.35 24.75 -12.39
CA GLU A 145 -26.80 25.35 -11.16
C GLU A 145 -25.60 24.54 -10.63
N ALA A 146 -25.71 23.21 -10.62
CA ALA A 146 -24.62 22.33 -10.19
C ALA A 146 -23.42 22.41 -11.14
N ALA A 147 -23.65 22.38 -12.44
CA ALA A 147 -22.61 22.56 -13.46
C ALA A 147 -21.92 23.93 -13.33
N ALA A 148 -22.68 25.00 -13.11
CA ALA A 148 -22.12 26.34 -12.90
C ALA A 148 -21.27 26.42 -11.62
N ALA A 149 -21.69 25.76 -10.54
CA ALA A 149 -20.94 25.73 -9.29
C ALA A 149 -19.60 24.98 -9.38
N ALA A 150 -19.50 24.00 -10.27
CA ALA A 150 -18.27 23.24 -10.53
C ALA A 150 -17.47 23.77 -11.75
N ALA A 151 -17.95 24.78 -12.47
CA ALA A 151 -17.41 25.18 -13.77
C ALA A 151 -15.91 25.53 -13.77
N ASN A 152 -15.39 26.07 -12.66
CA ASN A 152 -13.99 26.49 -12.56
C ASN A 152 -12.99 25.32 -12.39
N ASN A 153 -13.47 24.09 -12.17
CA ASN A 153 -12.62 22.92 -11.95
C ASN A 153 -13.03 21.69 -12.80
N MET A 154 -13.81 21.91 -13.86
CA MET A 154 -14.14 20.87 -14.83
C MET A 154 -12.88 20.40 -15.54
N VAL A 155 -12.67 19.08 -15.56
CA VAL A 155 -11.57 18.42 -16.26
C VAL A 155 -12.09 17.18 -16.99
N PRO A 156 -11.34 16.62 -17.96
CA PRO A 156 -11.69 15.33 -18.57
C PRO A 156 -11.95 14.24 -17.52
N TYR A 157 -12.95 13.38 -17.77
CA TYR A 157 -13.44 12.41 -16.79
C TYR A 157 -12.36 11.49 -16.16
N ASP A 158 -11.27 11.21 -16.88
CA ASP A 158 -10.17 10.31 -16.45
C ASP A 158 -9.01 11.05 -15.78
N SER A 159 -9.15 12.34 -15.52
CA SER A 159 -8.08 13.19 -14.97
C SER A 159 -8.44 13.87 -13.65
N TYR A 160 -9.66 13.66 -13.13
CA TYR A 160 -10.11 14.35 -11.93
C TYR A 160 -9.32 13.90 -10.71
N THR A 161 -8.81 14.88 -9.96
CA THR A 161 -8.19 14.69 -8.65
C THR A 161 -8.57 15.84 -7.72
N LYS A 162 -9.02 15.53 -6.51
CA LYS A 162 -9.23 16.49 -5.41
C LYS A 162 -8.50 16.02 -4.17
N GLU A 163 -7.83 16.93 -3.50
CA GLU A 163 -7.23 16.69 -2.19
C GLU A 163 -7.87 17.60 -1.15
N ASN A 164 -7.99 17.11 0.08
CA ASN A 164 -8.36 17.92 1.22
C ASN A 164 -7.81 17.31 2.52
N LYS A 165 -7.82 18.11 3.59
CA LYS A 165 -7.39 17.71 4.94
C LYS A 165 -8.56 17.85 5.91
N LEU A 166 -8.79 16.80 6.70
CA LEU A 166 -9.78 16.77 7.76
C LEU A 166 -9.09 16.59 9.11
N LEU A 167 -9.29 17.55 10.01
CA LEU A 167 -8.82 17.46 11.40
C LEU A 167 -9.67 16.46 12.19
N PRO A 168 -9.28 16.03 13.39
CA PRO A 168 -10.18 15.29 14.27
C PRO A 168 -11.46 16.10 14.58
N ALA A 169 -12.58 15.42 14.80
CA ALA A 169 -13.83 16.08 15.18
C ALA A 169 -13.68 16.86 16.49
N GLY A 170 -14.22 18.07 16.54
CA GLY A 170 -14.29 18.88 17.77
C GLY A 170 -15.51 18.52 18.59
N GLU A 171 -15.60 19.00 19.84
CA GLU A 171 -16.69 18.67 20.78
C GLU A 171 -18.10 18.90 20.22
N ASN A 172 -18.27 19.83 19.26
CA ASN A 172 -19.55 20.16 18.64
C ASN A 172 -19.47 20.35 17.11
N ALA A 173 -18.44 19.78 16.47
CA ALA A 173 -18.26 19.92 15.03
C ALA A 173 -17.87 18.58 14.43
N GLU A 174 -18.70 18.08 13.51
CA GLU A 174 -18.30 16.96 12.67
C GLU A 174 -17.10 17.37 11.82
N SER A 175 -16.14 16.46 11.70
CA SER A 175 -15.08 16.60 10.71
C SER A 175 -15.50 15.92 9.42
N ALA A 176 -16.06 16.70 8.50
CA ALA A 176 -16.50 16.23 7.20
C ALA A 176 -16.29 17.28 6.11
N ASP A 177 -16.02 16.79 4.90
CA ASP A 177 -16.11 17.56 3.66
C ASP A 177 -17.36 17.11 2.88
N TYR A 178 -18.14 18.07 2.41
CA TYR A 178 -19.39 17.88 1.70
C TYR A 178 -19.24 18.37 0.27
N LEU A 179 -19.59 17.54 -0.71
CA LEU A 179 -19.23 17.76 -2.11
C LEU A 179 -20.43 17.46 -3.00
N ALA A 180 -20.64 18.24 -4.06
CA ALA A 180 -21.44 17.83 -5.20
C ALA A 180 -20.51 17.44 -6.35
N PHE A 181 -20.47 16.16 -6.67
CA PHE A 181 -19.72 15.60 -7.78
C PHE A 181 -20.57 15.68 -9.04
N VAL A 182 -20.07 16.39 -10.05
CA VAL A 182 -20.80 16.74 -11.26
C VAL A 182 -20.13 16.06 -12.44
N VAL A 183 -20.91 15.34 -13.24
CA VAL A 183 -20.48 14.77 -14.52
C VAL A 183 -21.30 15.44 -15.61
N ARG A 184 -20.66 16.03 -16.62
CA ARG A 184 -21.33 16.83 -17.65
C ARG A 184 -20.84 16.46 -19.04
N MET A 185 -21.76 16.43 -20.01
CA MET A 185 -21.44 16.55 -21.42
C MET A 185 -21.59 18.01 -21.84
N PRO A 186 -20.53 18.72 -22.26
CA PRO A 186 -20.63 20.13 -22.62
C PRO A 186 -21.62 20.38 -23.75
N GLU A 187 -22.32 21.53 -23.70
CA GLU A 187 -23.23 21.97 -24.78
C GLU A 187 -22.50 22.24 -26.10
N THR A 188 -21.18 22.47 -26.02
CA THR A 188 -20.32 22.68 -27.19
C THR A 188 -20.02 21.40 -27.96
N VAL A 189 -20.36 20.23 -27.42
CA VAL A 189 -20.20 18.96 -28.14
C VAL A 189 -21.19 18.92 -29.31
N GLY A 190 -20.67 18.72 -30.52
CA GLY A 190 -21.47 18.75 -31.72
C GLY A 190 -22.14 17.42 -32.06
N ASN A 191 -22.73 17.37 -33.25
CA ASN A 191 -23.45 16.21 -33.76
C ASN A 191 -22.55 14.96 -33.94
N GLU A 192 -21.23 15.10 -33.88
CA GLU A 192 -20.27 13.99 -33.89
C GLU A 192 -20.49 12.99 -32.74
N ALA A 193 -21.12 13.41 -31.64
CA ALA A 193 -21.45 12.55 -30.51
C ALA A 193 -22.82 11.84 -30.63
N ASN A 194 -23.60 12.11 -31.70
CA ASN A 194 -24.91 11.49 -31.90
C ASN A 194 -24.79 10.13 -32.57
N SER A 195 -25.16 9.07 -31.84
CA SER A 195 -25.16 7.71 -32.36
C SER A 195 -26.31 7.41 -33.31
N VAL A 196 -26.05 6.62 -34.35
CA VAL A 196 -27.08 6.06 -35.23
C VAL A 196 -27.36 4.58 -34.91
N ASN A 197 -28.44 4.02 -35.48
CA ASN A 197 -28.77 2.59 -35.43
C ASN A 197 -29.12 2.02 -34.04
N GLY A 198 -29.54 2.86 -33.09
CA GLY A 198 -29.99 2.42 -31.76
C GLY A 198 -28.87 1.89 -30.86
N ASN A 199 -27.60 2.10 -31.22
CA ASN A 199 -26.44 1.73 -30.41
C ASN A 199 -25.86 2.95 -29.69
N SER A 200 -26.13 3.10 -28.40
CA SER A 200 -25.54 4.17 -27.59
C SER A 200 -24.14 3.81 -27.09
N PRO A 201 -23.21 4.79 -27.01
CA PRO A 201 -21.93 4.58 -26.36
C PRO A 201 -22.13 4.50 -24.84
N ALA A 202 -21.23 3.83 -24.14
CA ALA A 202 -21.27 3.73 -22.69
C ALA A 202 -19.86 3.73 -22.11
N ILE A 203 -19.75 4.12 -20.85
CA ILE A 203 -18.50 4.08 -20.08
C ILE A 203 -18.80 3.78 -18.61
N ARG A 204 -17.92 2.99 -17.98
CA ARG A 204 -17.86 2.83 -16.53
C ARG A 204 -16.51 3.36 -16.05
N PHE A 205 -16.52 4.00 -14.89
CA PHE A 205 -15.33 4.41 -14.16
C PHE A 205 -15.62 4.34 -12.66
N ASN A 206 -14.57 4.20 -11.87
CA ASN A 206 -14.65 4.18 -10.42
C ASN A 206 -14.23 5.53 -9.84
N LEU A 207 -14.77 5.85 -8.67
CA LEU A 207 -14.31 6.97 -7.85
C LEU A 207 -13.61 6.41 -6.62
N ALA A 208 -12.31 6.64 -6.52
CA ALA A 208 -11.47 6.15 -5.45
C ALA A 208 -11.19 7.24 -4.43
N LEU A 209 -11.37 6.92 -3.15
CA LEU A 209 -10.94 7.73 -2.02
C LEU A 209 -9.73 7.05 -1.36
N THR A 210 -8.56 7.67 -1.41
CA THR A 210 -7.38 7.25 -0.68
C THR A 210 -7.07 8.26 0.41
N ALA A 211 -6.58 7.80 1.56
CA ALA A 211 -6.30 8.68 2.68
C ALA A 211 -5.09 8.20 3.47
N THR A 212 -4.42 9.16 4.10
CA THR A 212 -3.30 8.92 5.00
C THR A 212 -3.30 9.98 6.11
N GLN A 213 -2.46 9.81 7.12
CA GLN A 213 -2.32 10.80 8.18
C GLN A 213 -1.81 12.14 7.61
N ALA A 214 -2.32 13.24 8.15
CA ALA A 214 -1.84 14.58 7.81
C ALA A 214 -1.03 15.16 8.96
N SER A 215 0.02 15.93 8.65
CA SER A 215 0.81 16.66 9.65
C SER A 215 -0.08 17.56 10.50
N HIS A 216 -0.35 17.15 11.73
CA HIS A 216 -1.16 17.89 12.68
C HIS A 216 -0.79 17.57 14.11
N GLU A 217 -0.72 16.28 14.43
CA GLU A 217 -0.28 15.80 15.74
C GLU A 217 1.20 16.17 15.97
N SER A 218 1.54 16.45 17.23
CA SER A 218 2.91 16.78 17.63
C SER A 218 3.45 15.72 18.57
N ASP A 219 4.72 15.37 18.39
CA ASP A 219 5.50 14.64 19.37
C ASP A 219 6.43 15.59 20.15
N SER A 220 7.39 15.04 20.89
CA SER A 220 8.39 15.85 21.63
C SER A 220 9.34 16.65 20.75
N PHE A 221 9.35 16.43 19.43
CA PHE A 221 10.22 17.10 18.48
C PHE A 221 9.46 18.16 17.67
N ASN A 222 8.40 17.78 16.94
CA ASN A 222 7.55 18.68 16.14
C ASN A 222 6.30 17.94 15.62
N ASN A 223 5.63 18.50 14.60
CA ASN A 223 4.45 17.94 13.94
C ASN A 223 4.68 17.50 12.48
N LYS A 224 5.94 17.28 12.09
CA LYS A 224 6.36 17.09 10.70
C LYS A 224 6.61 15.64 10.32
N TYR A 225 6.45 14.70 11.24
CA TYR A 225 6.74 13.29 10.96
C TYR A 225 5.82 12.71 9.85
N ASP A 226 4.64 13.31 9.62
CA ASP A 226 3.71 12.93 8.54
C ASP A 226 3.79 13.80 7.27
N GLU A 227 4.70 14.79 7.20
CA GLU A 227 4.72 15.82 6.14
C GLU A 227 4.88 15.20 4.75
N ASN A 228 5.69 14.15 4.65
CA ASN A 228 6.05 13.51 3.39
C ASN A 228 5.33 12.18 3.13
N VAL A 229 4.33 11.81 3.93
CA VAL A 229 3.63 10.53 3.71
C VAL A 229 2.86 10.59 2.38
N PRO A 230 3.17 9.74 1.39
CA PRO A 230 2.51 9.77 0.08
C PRO A 230 1.07 9.26 0.19
N TYR A 231 0.24 9.58 -0.82
CA TYR A 231 -1.08 8.96 -0.93
C TYR A 231 -0.93 7.50 -1.40
N PRO A 232 -1.70 6.56 -0.84
CA PRO A 232 -1.70 5.18 -1.31
C PRO A 232 -2.12 5.08 -2.78
N ILE A 233 -1.42 4.25 -3.56
CA ILE A 233 -1.79 3.97 -4.95
C ILE A 233 -2.78 2.80 -5.04
N ILE A 234 -3.80 2.94 -5.86
CA ILE A 234 -4.84 1.93 -6.04
C ILE A 234 -5.35 1.97 -7.48
N GLY A 235 -5.66 0.80 -8.05
CA GLY A 235 -6.35 0.66 -9.33
C GLY A 235 -7.79 0.16 -9.15
N GLU A 236 -8.44 -0.19 -10.26
CA GLU A 236 -9.81 -0.73 -10.22
C GLU A 236 -9.89 -2.09 -9.52
N ASP A 237 -8.82 -2.87 -9.64
CA ASP A 237 -8.65 -4.21 -9.12
C ASP A 237 -7.15 -4.48 -8.85
N VAL A 238 -6.80 -5.74 -8.60
CA VAL A 238 -5.42 -6.15 -8.29
C VAL A 238 -4.47 -5.91 -9.50
N PRO A 239 -4.78 -6.35 -10.73
CA PRO A 239 -4.02 -5.96 -11.93
C PRO A 239 -3.92 -4.44 -12.18
N GLY A 240 -5.01 -3.72 -11.96
CA GLY A 240 -5.08 -2.27 -12.09
C GLY A 240 -4.15 -1.57 -11.12
N THR A 241 -4.08 -2.04 -9.87
CA THR A 241 -3.13 -1.54 -8.86
C THR A 241 -1.69 -1.83 -9.28
N GLY A 242 -1.44 -2.99 -9.89
CA GLY A 242 -0.13 -3.32 -10.45
C GLY A 242 0.29 -2.38 -11.59
N THR A 243 -0.67 -2.00 -12.44
CA THR A 243 -0.48 -1.01 -13.50
C THR A 243 -0.25 0.39 -12.92
N ALA A 244 -0.96 0.77 -11.86
CA ALA A 244 -0.73 2.03 -11.15
C ALA A 244 0.71 2.11 -10.59
N LEU A 245 1.20 1.04 -9.95
CA LEU A 245 2.60 0.95 -9.48
C LEU A 245 3.59 1.10 -10.63
N TYR A 246 3.35 0.40 -11.75
CA TYR A 246 4.19 0.52 -12.93
C TYR A 246 4.25 1.96 -13.45
N ASN A 247 3.11 2.63 -13.54
CA ASN A 247 3.04 4.01 -14.03
C ASN A 247 3.75 4.99 -13.09
N GLU A 248 3.61 4.84 -11.77
CA GLU A 248 4.39 5.63 -10.81
C GLU A 248 5.88 5.37 -10.94
N LEU A 249 6.28 4.12 -11.22
CA LEU A 249 7.67 3.81 -11.48
C LEU A 249 8.19 4.50 -12.76
N GLN A 250 7.37 4.60 -13.81
CA GLN A 250 7.75 5.32 -15.04
C GLN A 250 7.89 6.83 -14.81
N LYS A 251 7.14 7.39 -13.86
CA LYS A 251 7.24 8.81 -13.46
C LYS A 251 8.45 9.09 -12.56
N GLN A 252 9.24 8.08 -12.24
CA GLN A 252 10.36 8.16 -11.31
C GLN A 252 9.95 8.64 -9.91
N ASN A 253 8.78 8.19 -9.44
CA ASN A 253 8.29 8.58 -8.12
C ASN A 253 9.26 8.09 -7.02
N PRO A 254 9.79 8.99 -6.17
CA PRO A 254 10.81 8.63 -5.18
C PRO A 254 10.26 7.88 -3.96
N ASP A 255 8.95 7.95 -3.68
CA ASP A 255 8.33 7.27 -2.52
C ASP A 255 6.89 6.85 -2.84
N ILE A 256 6.66 5.54 -2.87
CA ILE A 256 5.41 4.92 -3.30
C ILE A 256 4.83 4.12 -2.14
N LEU A 257 3.54 4.31 -1.88
CA LEU A 257 2.79 3.59 -0.85
C LEU A 257 1.71 2.75 -1.50
N LEU A 258 1.71 1.43 -1.28
CA LEU A 258 0.64 0.57 -1.79
C LEU A 258 -0.67 0.81 -1.04
N GLY A 259 -1.75 1.02 -1.79
CA GLY A 259 -3.11 1.13 -1.25
C GLY A 259 -3.92 -0.17 -1.29
N GLY A 260 -3.39 -1.20 -1.95
CA GLY A 260 -4.03 -2.51 -2.09
C GLY A 260 -3.07 -3.54 -2.68
N ASP A 261 -3.51 -4.79 -2.73
CA ASP A 261 -2.79 -5.85 -3.43
C ASP A 261 -2.61 -5.50 -4.91
N ALA A 262 -1.47 -5.87 -5.47
CA ALA A 262 -1.11 -5.58 -6.85
C ALA A 262 -0.57 -6.83 -7.56
N SER A 263 -0.97 -7.02 -8.82
CA SER A 263 -0.40 -8.08 -9.65
C SER A 263 -0.08 -7.62 -11.06
N ARG A 264 0.91 -8.25 -11.68
CA ARG A 264 1.21 -8.08 -13.10
C ARG A 264 1.70 -9.39 -13.72
N TYR A 265 1.59 -9.47 -15.04
CA TYR A 265 2.27 -10.54 -15.79
C TYR A 265 3.79 -10.31 -15.81
N TYR A 266 4.20 -9.08 -16.11
CA TYR A 266 5.60 -8.63 -16.16
C TYR A 266 6.07 -8.09 -14.81
N GLY A 267 7.38 -8.14 -14.57
CA GLY A 267 8.01 -7.57 -13.38
C GLY A 267 7.95 -6.03 -13.34
N TRP A 268 8.38 -5.48 -12.21
CA TRP A 268 8.63 -4.06 -12.02
C TRP A 268 10.14 -3.79 -12.07
N PHE A 269 10.54 -3.04 -13.10
CA PHE A 269 11.92 -2.66 -13.35
C PHE A 269 12.22 -1.34 -12.66
N VAL A 270 13.35 -1.28 -11.95
CA VAL A 270 13.79 -0.08 -11.21
C VAL A 270 15.22 0.27 -11.62
N ASN A 271 15.38 1.45 -12.22
CA ASN A 271 16.66 1.95 -12.72
C ASN A 271 17.00 3.37 -12.22
N TYR A 272 16.35 3.79 -11.13
CA TYR A 272 16.56 5.05 -10.41
C TYR A 272 16.31 4.83 -8.91
N LYS A 273 16.51 5.89 -8.11
CA LYS A 273 16.28 5.83 -6.66
C LYS A 273 14.80 5.96 -6.31
N THR A 274 14.24 4.96 -5.62
CA THR A 274 12.85 4.96 -5.15
C THR A 274 12.68 4.14 -3.87
N ALA A 275 11.59 4.37 -3.16
CA ALA A 275 11.14 3.54 -2.06
C ALA A 275 9.71 3.04 -2.32
N ILE A 276 9.45 1.77 -2.00
CA ILE A 276 8.13 1.15 -2.04
C ILE A 276 7.78 0.67 -0.64
N ASP A 277 6.75 1.26 -0.05
CA ASP A 277 6.11 0.77 1.16
C ASP A 277 4.99 -0.21 0.81
N LEU A 278 5.14 -1.46 1.26
CA LEU A 278 4.18 -2.52 0.99
C LEU A 278 2.85 -2.32 1.74
N ASN A 279 2.85 -1.59 2.86
CA ASN A 279 1.65 -1.18 3.61
C ASN A 279 0.62 -2.30 3.89
N GLY A 280 1.13 -3.48 4.22
CA GLY A 280 0.36 -4.69 4.51
C GLY A 280 -0.12 -5.46 3.28
N ASN A 281 0.14 -4.98 2.07
CA ASN A 281 -0.39 -5.53 0.82
C ASN A 281 0.57 -6.52 0.16
N THR A 282 0.04 -7.26 -0.81
CA THR A 282 0.75 -8.27 -1.59
C THR A 282 1.04 -7.77 -3.01
N LEU A 283 2.31 -7.84 -3.41
CA LEU A 283 2.75 -7.79 -4.80
C LEU A 283 2.93 -9.21 -5.33
N SER A 284 2.37 -9.50 -6.50
CA SER A 284 2.49 -10.82 -7.11
C SER A 284 2.66 -10.75 -8.62
N LYS A 285 3.24 -11.81 -9.21
CA LYS A 285 3.38 -11.92 -10.67
C LYS A 285 3.41 -13.35 -11.18
N THR A 286 3.12 -13.55 -12.48
CA THR A 286 3.04 -14.90 -13.09
C THR A 286 4.01 -15.16 -14.25
N GLY A 287 4.63 -14.13 -14.85
CA GLY A 287 5.55 -14.27 -15.99
C GLY A 287 6.91 -14.90 -15.63
N SER A 288 7.89 -14.81 -16.53
CA SER A 288 9.25 -15.36 -16.34
C SER A 288 10.29 -14.36 -15.82
N GLN A 289 9.99 -13.07 -15.84
CA GLN A 289 10.85 -12.03 -15.30
C GLN A 289 10.89 -12.06 -13.76
N PRO A 290 11.92 -11.50 -13.11
CA PRO A 290 11.88 -11.18 -11.69
C PRO A 290 10.63 -10.36 -11.34
N LEU A 291 10.11 -10.50 -10.12
CA LEU A 291 9.03 -9.62 -9.66
C LEU A 291 9.55 -8.18 -9.54
N PHE A 292 10.66 -7.98 -8.82
CA PHE A 292 11.46 -6.77 -8.92
C PHE A 292 12.77 -7.07 -9.64
N ASP A 293 13.07 -6.24 -10.64
CA ASP A 293 14.35 -6.26 -11.36
C ASP A 293 15.02 -4.90 -11.17
N VAL A 294 16.13 -4.87 -10.44
CA VAL A 294 16.83 -3.63 -10.08
C VAL A 294 18.16 -3.59 -10.79
N GLU A 295 18.28 -2.68 -11.74
CA GLU A 295 19.36 -2.67 -12.73
C GLU A 295 19.94 -1.27 -12.92
N ASN A 296 21.11 -1.19 -13.55
CA ASN A 296 21.77 0.07 -13.88
C ASN A 296 21.99 0.94 -12.63
N ASN A 297 21.41 2.15 -12.54
CA ASN A 297 21.53 3.02 -11.36
C ASN A 297 20.32 2.89 -10.41
N GLY A 298 19.61 1.76 -10.45
CA GLY A 298 18.49 1.48 -9.54
C GLY A 298 18.93 1.44 -8.08
N ASP A 299 18.23 2.17 -7.22
CA ASP A 299 18.40 2.14 -5.76
C ASP A 299 17.02 2.03 -5.11
N LEU A 300 16.56 0.78 -4.94
CA LEU A 300 15.23 0.46 -4.43
C LEU A 300 15.29 0.21 -2.92
N THR A 301 14.47 0.92 -2.15
CA THR A 301 14.17 0.57 -0.77
C THR A 301 12.79 -0.09 -0.67
N ILE A 302 12.71 -1.29 -0.11
CA ILE A 302 11.45 -1.98 0.19
C ILE A 302 11.21 -1.90 1.70
N LYS A 303 10.08 -1.33 2.11
CA LYS A 303 9.73 -1.08 3.51
C LYS A 303 8.28 -1.46 3.80
N GLY A 304 7.91 -1.42 5.08
CA GLY A 304 6.57 -1.75 5.55
C GLY A 304 6.27 -3.25 5.55
N LYS A 305 5.29 -3.64 6.36
CA LYS A 305 4.77 -5.01 6.34
C LYS A 305 4.10 -5.27 4.99
N GLY A 306 3.99 -6.53 4.58
CA GLY A 306 3.36 -6.92 3.31
C GLY A 306 4.11 -8.07 2.66
N THR A 307 3.75 -8.44 1.44
CA THR A 307 4.29 -9.62 0.77
C THR A 307 4.76 -9.32 -0.65
N VAL A 308 5.96 -9.78 -1.00
CA VAL A 308 6.49 -9.86 -2.35
C VAL A 308 6.49 -11.33 -2.77
N ASP A 309 5.50 -11.72 -3.56
CA ASP A 309 5.16 -13.11 -3.84
C ASP A 309 5.45 -13.52 -5.29
N ALA A 310 6.56 -14.24 -5.48
CA ALA A 310 6.95 -14.86 -6.74
C ALA A 310 6.69 -16.38 -6.77
N SER A 311 5.91 -16.94 -5.83
CA SER A 311 5.56 -18.37 -5.81
C SER A 311 4.96 -18.88 -7.12
N LYS A 312 4.03 -18.09 -7.68
CA LYS A 312 3.28 -18.43 -8.91
C LYS A 312 4.00 -18.03 -10.20
N ALA A 313 5.26 -17.63 -10.10
CA ALA A 313 6.10 -17.31 -11.23
C ALA A 313 6.38 -18.51 -12.15
N SER A 314 6.86 -18.23 -13.37
CA SER A 314 7.52 -19.24 -14.20
C SER A 314 8.91 -19.62 -13.66
N ASP A 315 9.46 -20.73 -14.14
CA ASP A 315 10.79 -21.23 -13.74
C ASP A 315 11.91 -20.21 -14.01
N GLY A 316 12.89 -20.14 -13.11
CA GLY A 316 14.00 -19.19 -13.16
C GLY A 316 13.69 -17.77 -12.66
N ALA A 317 12.43 -17.43 -12.43
CA ALA A 317 12.07 -16.13 -11.89
C ALA A 317 12.24 -16.01 -10.37
N THR A 318 12.48 -14.80 -9.90
CA THR A 318 12.78 -14.46 -8.51
C THR A 318 11.77 -13.46 -7.94
N ALA A 319 11.76 -13.29 -6.62
CA ALA A 319 11.03 -12.20 -5.98
C ALA A 319 11.79 -10.87 -6.18
N VAL A 320 13.12 -10.91 -6.06
CA VAL A 320 14.00 -9.78 -6.33
C VAL A 320 15.24 -10.27 -7.06
N THR A 321 15.56 -9.65 -8.19
CA THR A 321 16.87 -9.72 -8.83
C THR A 321 17.54 -8.36 -8.76
N VAL A 322 18.83 -8.35 -8.41
CA VAL A 322 19.65 -7.14 -8.42
C VAL A 322 20.81 -7.33 -9.38
N GLU A 323 20.73 -6.67 -10.52
CA GLU A 323 21.71 -6.71 -11.60
C GLU A 323 22.89 -5.77 -11.31
N SER A 324 23.93 -5.86 -12.14
CA SER A 324 25.11 -4.99 -12.06
C SER A 324 24.75 -3.50 -12.02
N GLY A 325 25.30 -2.79 -11.03
CA GLY A 325 25.01 -1.38 -10.73
C GLY A 325 23.77 -1.16 -9.84
N GLY A 326 22.85 -2.13 -9.79
CA GLY A 326 21.64 -2.05 -9.00
C GLY A 326 21.91 -2.19 -7.50
N LYS A 327 21.03 -1.58 -6.70
CA LYS A 327 21.04 -1.67 -5.25
C LYS A 327 19.63 -1.86 -4.69
N VAL A 328 19.48 -2.81 -3.77
CA VAL A 328 18.26 -3.01 -2.99
C VAL A 328 18.56 -2.92 -1.51
N THR A 329 17.73 -2.17 -0.79
CA THR A 329 17.65 -2.18 0.68
C THR A 329 16.29 -2.73 1.10
N ILE A 330 16.27 -3.83 1.84
CA ILE A 330 15.06 -4.43 2.40
C ILE A 330 15.00 -4.13 3.89
N GLU A 331 14.00 -3.36 4.30
CA GLU A 331 13.81 -2.95 5.71
C GLU A 331 12.81 -3.85 6.43
N ASP A 332 11.75 -4.29 5.74
CA ASP A 332 10.73 -5.23 6.25
C ASP A 332 9.99 -5.90 5.07
N GLY A 333 9.06 -6.81 5.36
CA GLY A 333 8.20 -7.49 4.40
C GLY A 333 8.39 -9.01 4.39
N THR A 334 7.51 -9.73 3.68
CA THR A 334 7.61 -11.17 3.46
C THR A 334 7.93 -11.45 2.00
N PHE A 335 9.01 -12.17 1.72
CA PHE A 335 9.46 -12.49 0.37
C PHE A 335 9.32 -13.98 0.13
N ILE A 336 8.64 -14.35 -0.95
CA ILE A 336 8.31 -15.73 -1.28
C ILE A 336 8.83 -16.06 -2.68
N GLY A 337 9.84 -16.92 -2.75
CA GLY A 337 10.32 -17.52 -3.99
C GLY A 337 9.52 -18.78 -4.36
N LYS A 338 9.44 -19.07 -5.65
CA LYS A 338 8.95 -20.37 -6.16
C LYS A 338 9.86 -21.51 -5.71
N ALA A 339 9.30 -22.70 -5.51
CA ALA A 339 10.08 -23.91 -5.28
C ALA A 339 11.14 -24.12 -6.38
N GLY A 340 12.37 -24.42 -5.98
CA GLY A 340 13.51 -24.60 -6.89
C GLY A 340 14.09 -23.33 -7.52
N ASN A 341 13.47 -22.16 -7.35
CA ASN A 341 14.02 -20.88 -7.79
C ASN A 341 14.66 -20.11 -6.63
N SER A 342 15.46 -19.10 -6.98
CA SER A 342 15.95 -18.13 -6.01
C SER A 342 14.83 -17.18 -5.55
N CYS A 343 14.74 -16.91 -4.26
CA CYS A 343 13.84 -15.86 -3.74
C CYS A 343 14.47 -14.48 -3.96
N ILE A 344 15.64 -14.24 -3.37
CA ILE A 344 16.46 -13.03 -3.59
C ILE A 344 17.72 -13.46 -4.34
N TYR A 345 17.96 -12.82 -5.48
CA TYR A 345 19.06 -13.16 -6.38
C TYR A 345 19.96 -11.97 -6.68
N ASP A 346 21.25 -12.15 -6.43
CA ASP A 346 22.28 -11.19 -6.78
C ASP A 346 22.94 -11.56 -8.12
N ALA A 347 22.75 -10.73 -9.13
CA ALA A 347 23.35 -10.88 -10.46
C ALA A 347 24.52 -9.90 -10.71
N GLY A 348 24.97 -9.19 -9.68
CA GLY A 348 26.09 -8.24 -9.73
C GLY A 348 25.88 -6.93 -8.99
N GLY A 349 24.83 -6.86 -8.17
CA GLY A 349 24.41 -5.65 -7.49
C GLY A 349 24.81 -5.60 -6.02
N THR A 350 24.08 -4.79 -5.27
CA THR A 350 24.23 -4.66 -3.82
C THR A 350 22.91 -4.90 -3.13
N ILE A 351 22.82 -5.92 -2.29
CA ILE A 351 21.64 -6.25 -1.50
C ILE A 351 21.95 -6.04 -0.02
N ILE A 352 21.13 -5.22 0.63
CA ILE A 352 21.20 -4.94 2.06
C ILE A 352 19.89 -5.37 2.70
N ILE A 353 19.93 -6.35 3.60
CA ILE A 353 18.76 -6.85 4.33
C ILE A 353 18.87 -6.45 5.80
N LYS A 354 17.95 -5.60 6.24
CA LYS A 354 17.85 -5.14 7.64
C LYS A 354 16.73 -5.85 8.42
N GLY A 355 15.77 -6.45 7.72
CA GLY A 355 14.57 -7.05 8.31
C GLY A 355 13.74 -7.82 7.29
N GLY A 356 12.60 -8.36 7.73
CA GLY A 356 11.67 -9.15 6.92
C GLY A 356 11.75 -10.67 7.12
N LEU A 357 10.88 -11.39 6.42
CA LEU A 357 10.78 -12.85 6.38
C LEU A 357 11.03 -13.35 4.96
N PHE A 358 11.92 -14.32 4.78
CA PHE A 358 12.32 -14.82 3.46
C PHE A 358 12.16 -16.33 3.38
N LYS A 359 11.52 -16.81 2.33
CA LYS A 359 11.32 -18.25 2.10
C LYS A 359 11.17 -18.59 0.62
N CYS A 360 11.40 -19.85 0.29
CA CYS A 360 10.89 -20.45 -0.95
C CYS A 360 9.72 -21.39 -0.61
N GLU A 361 8.78 -21.59 -1.53
CA GLU A 361 7.69 -22.57 -1.35
C GLU A 361 8.20 -24.00 -1.14
N GLY A 362 9.39 -24.30 -1.65
CA GLY A 362 10.01 -25.60 -1.52
C GLY A 362 11.48 -25.57 -1.97
N PRO A 363 12.21 -26.67 -1.73
CA PRO A 363 13.57 -26.80 -2.19
C PRO A 363 13.63 -27.07 -3.70
N ASP A 364 14.84 -27.03 -4.26
CA ASP A 364 15.14 -27.61 -5.56
C ASP A 364 15.14 -29.15 -5.54
N ASN A 365 15.45 -29.77 -6.68
CA ASN A 365 15.51 -31.23 -6.81
C ASN A 365 16.58 -31.90 -5.93
N ASN A 366 17.55 -31.12 -5.40
CA ASN A 366 18.62 -31.60 -4.53
C ASN A 366 18.33 -31.31 -3.04
N GLY A 367 17.14 -30.80 -2.71
CA GLY A 367 16.75 -30.48 -1.33
C GLY A 367 17.23 -29.11 -0.84
N LYS A 368 17.76 -28.25 -1.72
CA LYS A 368 18.32 -26.94 -1.37
C LYS A 368 17.29 -25.82 -1.49
N TYR A 369 17.24 -24.95 -0.49
CA TYR A 369 16.42 -23.74 -0.51
C TYR A 369 17.25 -22.54 -0.95
N TYR A 370 16.98 -22.01 -2.15
CA TYR A 370 17.65 -20.82 -2.68
C TYR A 370 17.02 -19.52 -2.16
N VAL A 371 16.99 -19.34 -0.83
CA VAL A 371 16.38 -18.13 -0.25
C VAL A 371 17.20 -16.88 -0.60
N LEU A 372 18.51 -16.93 -0.36
CA LEU A 372 19.49 -15.98 -0.87
C LEU A 372 20.45 -16.72 -1.80
N ASN A 373 20.77 -16.14 -2.95
CA ASN A 373 21.64 -16.77 -3.93
C ASN A 373 22.42 -15.72 -4.74
N GLN A 374 23.67 -16.02 -5.08
CA GLN A 374 24.50 -15.17 -5.92
C GLN A 374 24.82 -15.83 -7.26
N ASN A 375 24.97 -15.02 -8.30
CA ASN A 375 25.44 -15.50 -9.59
C ASN A 375 26.91 -15.96 -9.50
N ASN A 376 27.18 -17.21 -9.85
CA ASN A 376 28.53 -17.81 -9.78
C ASN A 376 29.63 -17.08 -10.55
N LYS A 377 29.28 -16.16 -11.46
CA LYS A 377 30.24 -15.40 -12.28
C LYS A 377 30.17 -13.90 -12.05
N THR A 378 28.97 -13.33 -12.00
CA THR A 378 28.77 -11.88 -12.02
C THR A 378 28.31 -11.31 -10.70
N HIS A 379 28.37 -12.06 -9.59
CA HIS A 379 27.89 -11.63 -8.27
C HIS A 379 28.50 -10.32 -7.77
N GLY A 380 27.69 -9.60 -7.00
CA GLY A 380 28.09 -8.48 -6.18
C GLY A 380 28.05 -8.87 -4.71
N THR A 381 27.26 -8.16 -3.90
CA THR A 381 27.28 -8.31 -2.44
C THR A 381 25.89 -8.50 -1.84
N ILE A 382 25.79 -9.39 -0.86
CA ILE A 382 24.63 -9.54 0.02
C ILE A 382 25.11 -9.31 1.46
N THR A 383 24.48 -8.37 2.17
CA THR A 383 24.72 -8.11 3.60
C THR A 383 23.43 -8.24 4.38
N VAL A 384 23.45 -9.03 5.46
CA VAL A 384 22.29 -9.31 6.30
C VAL A 384 22.57 -8.88 7.73
N THR A 385 21.89 -7.83 8.19
CA THR A 385 21.95 -7.32 9.56
C THR A 385 20.67 -7.55 10.36
N GLY A 386 19.66 -8.18 9.74
CA GLY A 386 18.43 -8.58 10.40
C GLY A 386 17.54 -9.42 9.46
N GLY A 387 16.37 -9.82 9.96
CA GLY A 387 15.41 -10.63 9.23
C GLY A 387 15.44 -12.11 9.61
N THR A 388 14.48 -12.87 9.08
CA THR A 388 14.30 -14.30 9.32
C THR A 388 14.24 -15.08 8.02
N PHE A 389 15.01 -16.16 7.93
CA PHE A 389 15.19 -16.97 6.73
C PHE A 389 14.73 -18.40 7.01
N VAL A 390 13.78 -18.90 6.21
CA VAL A 390 13.20 -20.22 6.42
C VAL A 390 14.01 -21.27 5.66
N ASN A 391 14.51 -22.27 6.38
CA ASN A 391 15.32 -23.39 5.88
C ASN A 391 16.63 -22.99 5.18
N TYR A 392 17.15 -21.79 5.48
CA TYR A 392 18.38 -21.25 4.93
C TYR A 392 19.13 -20.44 6.00
N ASP A 393 20.38 -20.81 6.28
CA ASP A 393 21.23 -20.12 7.25
C ASP A 393 22.09 -19.06 6.52
N PRO A 394 21.83 -17.75 6.68
CA PRO A 394 22.61 -16.72 5.98
C PRO A 394 24.06 -16.64 6.46
N SER A 395 24.41 -17.25 7.61
CA SER A 395 25.81 -17.28 8.06
C SER A 395 26.69 -18.22 7.23
N THR A 396 26.09 -19.17 6.50
CA THR A 396 26.83 -20.07 5.61
C THR A 396 27.13 -19.47 4.23
N GLY A 397 26.60 -18.27 3.96
CA GLY A 397 26.84 -17.53 2.74
C GLY A 397 26.25 -18.20 1.50
N ASP A 398 26.90 -17.97 0.37
CA ASP A 398 26.44 -18.46 -0.91
C ASP A 398 26.62 -19.98 -1.05
N ASP A 399 25.74 -20.53 -1.85
CA ASP A 399 25.60 -21.91 -2.23
C ASP A 399 26.88 -22.52 -2.85
N ASN A 400 27.61 -21.75 -3.66
CA ASN A 400 28.77 -22.16 -4.43
C ASN A 400 30.02 -21.34 -4.07
N LEU A 401 29.86 -20.06 -3.74
CA LEU A 401 30.95 -19.16 -3.35
C LEU A 401 31.28 -19.26 -1.85
N GLY A 402 30.35 -19.77 -1.03
CA GLY A 402 30.49 -19.89 0.42
C GLY A 402 30.54 -18.54 1.13
N GLY A 403 31.33 -18.47 2.20
CA GLY A 403 31.52 -17.26 2.99
C GLY A 403 30.41 -17.06 4.02
N SER A 404 30.05 -15.80 4.26
CA SER A 404 28.96 -15.43 5.16
C SER A 404 28.33 -14.14 4.66
N PHE A 405 26.99 -14.08 4.68
CA PHE A 405 26.27 -12.83 4.42
C PHE A 405 26.04 -12.01 5.69
N VAL A 406 26.38 -12.57 6.85
CA VAL A 406 26.21 -11.92 8.16
C VAL A 406 27.53 -11.24 8.54
N PRO A 407 27.58 -9.90 8.67
CA PRO A 407 28.80 -9.20 9.03
C PRO A 407 29.12 -9.33 10.53
N GLN A 408 30.35 -8.95 10.90
CA GLN A 408 30.77 -8.91 12.30
C GLN A 408 29.84 -8.02 13.15
N GLY A 409 29.59 -8.43 14.39
CA GLY A 409 28.66 -7.76 15.31
C GLY A 409 27.21 -8.25 15.19
N TYR A 410 26.97 -9.24 14.34
CA TYR A 410 25.68 -9.91 14.17
C TYR A 410 25.86 -11.43 14.23
N LYS A 411 24.81 -12.14 14.64
CA LYS A 411 24.78 -13.61 14.75
C LYS A 411 23.44 -14.16 14.27
N VAL A 412 23.44 -15.46 13.95
CA VAL A 412 22.24 -16.22 13.59
C VAL A 412 21.74 -17.02 14.79
N VAL A 413 20.45 -16.91 15.08
CA VAL A 413 19.73 -17.75 16.04
C VAL A 413 18.77 -18.64 15.28
N SER A 414 18.82 -19.96 15.51
CA SER A 414 17.93 -20.90 14.86
C SER A 414 16.81 -21.39 15.79
N GLU A 415 15.64 -21.63 15.21
CA GLU A 415 14.48 -22.21 15.89
C GLU A 415 13.78 -23.22 14.96
N THR A 416 13.66 -24.48 15.40
CA THR A 416 12.85 -25.49 14.70
C THR A 416 11.38 -25.31 15.05
N LYS A 417 10.56 -25.06 14.04
CA LYS A 417 9.10 -24.93 14.15
C LYS A 417 8.42 -26.30 14.16
N ALA A 418 7.17 -26.32 14.62
CA ALA A 418 6.39 -27.56 14.75
C ALA A 418 6.16 -28.29 13.42
N ASN A 419 6.21 -27.59 12.29
CA ASN A 419 6.10 -28.16 10.95
C ASN A 419 7.42 -28.71 10.39
N GLY A 420 8.51 -28.66 11.16
CA GLY A 420 9.84 -29.12 10.76
C GLY A 420 10.70 -28.04 10.09
N ASP A 421 10.14 -26.88 9.75
CA ASP A 421 10.93 -25.77 9.23
C ASP A 421 11.91 -25.26 10.29
N ILE A 422 13.10 -24.88 9.85
CA ILE A 422 14.09 -24.20 10.70
C ILE A 422 14.12 -22.74 10.30
N TRP A 423 13.84 -21.87 11.26
CA TRP A 423 13.89 -20.42 11.08
C TRP A 423 15.23 -19.91 11.59
N TYR A 424 15.97 -19.22 10.73
CA TYR A 424 17.24 -18.58 11.05
C TYR A 424 17.04 -17.07 11.13
N THR A 425 17.14 -16.50 12.32
CA THR A 425 16.95 -15.07 12.55
C THR A 425 18.29 -14.40 12.82
N VAL A 426 18.59 -13.33 12.08
CA VAL A 426 19.79 -12.52 12.29
C VAL A 426 19.51 -11.44 13.33
N VAL A 427 20.36 -11.34 14.34
CA VAL A 427 20.28 -10.35 15.42
C VAL A 427 21.66 -9.75 15.69
N ALA A 428 21.70 -8.55 16.28
CA ALA A 428 22.95 -8.00 16.81
C ALA A 428 23.50 -8.91 17.93
N GLU A 429 24.83 -8.98 18.05
CA GLU A 429 25.53 -9.84 19.02
C GLU A 429 25.21 -9.55 20.49
#